data_AF-A0A9W4BBY9-F1
#
_entry.id   AF-A0A9W4BBY9-F1
#
_cell.length_a   1.000
_cell.length_b   1.000
_cell.length_c   1.000
_cell.angle_alpha   90.00
_cell.angle_beta   90.00
_cell.angle_gamma   90.00
#
_symmetry.space_group_name_H-M   'P 1'
#
loop_
_entity.id
_entity.type
_entity.pdbx_description
1 polymer ?
#
loop_
_entity_poly.entity_id
_entity_poly.type
_entity_poly.pdbx_seq_one_letter_code
_entity_poly.pdbx_strand_id
1 'polypeptide(L)'
;MFDRAAEHGNRVIDFFGTQLTLPPEGRFASVESVQRYVDDVLGMTPVRESWPGPGALTVRARRGVSAAHYERADDGARIAVPEKRTTWALRELVVLHEIAHHLCAAEPPHGPEFVATFCELAGVVMGPEVAHVLRVVYAKEGVR
;
A
#
# COMPACT_ATOMS: atom_id res chain seq x y z
N MET A 1 -6.46 1.87 -11.76
CA MET A 1 -5.76 3.13 -12.11
C MET A 1 -4.44 2.86 -12.80
N PHE A 2 -3.47 2.24 -12.12
CA PHE A 2 -2.18 1.89 -12.74
C PHE A 2 -2.29 0.98 -13.96
N ASP A 3 -3.24 0.04 -14.00
CA ASP A 3 -3.48 -0.77 -15.20
C ASP A 3 -3.84 0.11 -16.41
N ARG A 4 -4.82 1.01 -16.25
CA ARG A 4 -5.22 1.98 -17.28
C ARG A 4 -4.08 2.91 -17.69
N ALA A 5 -3.24 3.35 -16.74
CA ALA A 5 -2.07 4.17 -17.05
C ALA A 5 -1.06 3.40 -17.93
N ALA A 6 -0.87 2.10 -17.68
CA ALA A 6 0.07 1.28 -18.42
C ALA A 6 -0.37 0.96 -19.87
N GLU A 7 -1.67 1.06 -20.19
CA GLU A 7 -2.22 0.74 -21.52
C GLU A 7 -1.66 1.64 -22.65
N HIS A 8 -1.26 2.87 -22.33
CA HIS A 8 -0.83 3.87 -23.33
C HIS A 8 0.69 4.02 -23.46
N GLY A 9 1.48 3.14 -22.83
CA GLY A 9 2.95 3.10 -22.95
C GLY A 9 3.72 4.25 -22.29
N ASN A 10 3.04 5.35 -21.90
CA ASN A 10 3.64 6.53 -21.26
C ASN A 10 3.24 6.73 -19.79
N ARG A 11 2.35 5.89 -19.23
CA ARG A 11 1.84 5.97 -17.83
C ARG A 11 1.24 7.33 -17.44
N VAL A 12 0.86 8.14 -18.44
CA VAL A 12 0.19 9.42 -18.23
C VAL A 12 -1.30 9.16 -18.03
N ILE A 13 -1.87 9.80 -17.03
CA ILE A 13 -3.31 9.84 -16.79
C ILE A 13 -3.82 11.28 -16.85
N ASP A 14 -5.08 11.46 -17.23
CA ASP A 14 -5.81 12.67 -16.91
C ASP A 14 -6.37 12.53 -15.49
N PHE A 15 -5.92 13.41 -14.59
CA PHE A 15 -6.36 13.47 -13.21
C PHE A 15 -6.93 14.86 -12.93
N PHE A 16 -8.27 14.97 -13.01
CA PHE A 16 -9.00 16.23 -12.84
C PHE A 16 -8.51 17.35 -13.78
N GLY A 17 -8.30 17.04 -15.05
CA GLY A 17 -7.84 18.00 -16.06
C GLY A 17 -6.35 18.32 -15.99
N THR A 18 -5.59 17.64 -15.13
CA THR A 18 -4.13 17.71 -15.08
C THR A 18 -3.54 16.41 -15.58
N GLN A 19 -2.52 16.49 -16.44
CA GLN A 19 -1.73 15.32 -16.84
C GLN A 19 -0.73 14.95 -15.75
N LEU A 20 -0.81 13.71 -15.28
CA LEU A 20 0.08 13.18 -14.25
C LEU A 20 0.70 11.87 -14.72
N THR A 21 2.02 11.77 -14.62
CA THR A 21 2.75 10.54 -14.95
C THR A 21 2.87 9.70 -13.69
N LEU A 22 2.24 8.53 -13.68
CA LEU A 22 2.36 7.61 -12.55
C LEU A 22 3.66 6.79 -12.62
N PRO A 23 4.30 6.54 -11.48
CA PRO A 23 5.41 5.58 -11.43
C PRO A 23 4.91 4.18 -11.81
N PRO A 24 5.82 3.27 -12.21
CA PRO A 24 5.48 1.88 -12.30
C PRO A 24 5.03 1.34 -10.94
N GLU A 25 4.06 0.42 -10.97
CA GLU A 25 3.63 -0.28 -9.77
C GLU A 25 4.22 -1.69 -9.77
N GLY A 26 4.87 -2.04 -8.67
CA GLY A 26 5.40 -3.36 -8.39
C GLY A 26 4.31 -4.44 -8.40
N ARG A 27 4.69 -5.63 -8.88
CA ARG A 27 3.85 -6.83 -8.82
C ARG A 27 4.65 -7.98 -8.24
N PHE A 28 4.09 -8.64 -7.24
CA PHE A 28 4.75 -9.72 -6.53
C PHE A 28 4.34 -11.08 -7.12
N ALA A 29 5.26 -12.04 -7.02
CA ALA A 29 5.08 -13.39 -7.56
C ALA A 29 4.94 -14.45 -6.45
N SER A 30 5.33 -14.12 -5.22
CA SER A 30 5.32 -15.05 -4.09
C SER A 30 5.20 -14.32 -2.75
N VAL A 31 4.81 -15.06 -1.71
CA VAL A 31 4.85 -14.61 -0.30
C VAL A 31 6.23 -14.06 0.07
N GLU A 32 7.29 -14.75 -0.34
CA GLU A 32 8.67 -14.35 -0.07
C GLU A 32 9.01 -12.99 -0.70
N SER A 33 8.57 -12.75 -1.95
CA SER A 33 8.79 -11.45 -2.60
C SER A 33 8.03 -10.31 -1.91
N VAL A 34 6.87 -10.61 -1.31
CA VAL A 34 6.11 -9.63 -0.51
C VAL A 34 6.81 -9.39 0.83
N GLN A 35 7.28 -10.43 1.52
CA GLN A 35 8.02 -10.28 2.79
C GLN A 35 9.26 -9.39 2.60
N ARG A 36 10.07 -9.65 1.57
CA ARG A 36 11.25 -8.83 1.28
C ARG A 36 10.90 -7.37 1.06
N TYR A 37 9.84 -7.11 0.29
CA TYR A 37 9.36 -5.76 0.05
C TYR A 37 8.87 -5.07 1.34
N VAL A 38 8.16 -5.80 2.21
CA VAL A 38 7.75 -5.28 3.52
C VAL A 38 8.97 -4.92 4.37
N ASP A 39 9.96 -5.79 4.42
CA ASP A 39 11.20 -5.56 5.17
C ASP A 39 11.98 -4.35 4.62
N ASP A 40 12.05 -4.22 3.28
CA ASP A 40 12.71 -3.10 2.61
C ASP A 40 12.00 -1.77 2.95
N VAL A 41 10.66 -1.72 2.84
CA VAL A 41 9.85 -0.52 3.14
C VAL A 41 9.99 -0.11 4.61
N LEU A 42 9.83 -1.04 5.56
CA LEU A 42 10.03 -0.76 7.00
C LEU A 42 11.51 -0.49 7.34
N GLY A 43 12.42 -0.85 6.44
CA GLY A 43 13.84 -0.58 6.50
C GLY A 43 14.25 0.84 6.10
N MET A 44 13.42 1.54 5.32
CA MET A 44 13.75 2.86 4.78
C MET A 44 13.88 3.90 5.91
N THR A 45 14.95 4.71 5.86
CA THR A 45 15.19 5.77 6.85
C THR A 45 13.98 6.71 7.02
N PRO A 46 13.36 7.25 5.95
CA PRO A 46 12.20 8.14 6.12
C PRO A 46 11.01 7.45 6.78
N VAL A 47 10.78 6.16 6.52
CA VAL A 47 9.70 5.38 7.15
C VAL A 47 9.96 5.21 8.65
N ARG A 48 11.21 4.90 9.03
CA ARG A 48 11.60 4.74 10.44
C ARG A 48 11.56 6.04 11.23
N GLU A 49 11.81 7.17 10.57
CA GLU A 49 11.73 8.51 11.17
C GLU A 49 10.27 8.94 11.37
N SER A 50 9.40 8.72 10.40
CA SER A 50 7.96 9.04 10.52
C SER A 50 7.21 8.12 11.48
N TRP A 51 7.54 6.81 11.50
CA TRP A 51 6.86 5.81 12.33
C TRP A 51 7.87 4.99 13.14
N PRO A 52 8.33 5.49 14.31
CA PRO A 52 9.33 4.80 15.11
C PRO A 52 8.77 3.54 15.77
N GLY A 53 9.54 2.45 15.68
CA GLY A 53 9.26 1.19 16.40
C GLY A 53 7.96 0.49 16.00
N PRO A 54 7.67 0.25 14.71
CA PRO A 54 6.39 -0.33 14.28
C PRO A 54 6.19 -1.79 14.74
N GLY A 55 7.23 -2.45 15.27
CA GLY A 55 7.23 -3.88 15.55
C GLY A 55 7.38 -4.71 14.29
N ALA A 56 7.63 -6.02 14.46
CA ALA A 56 7.82 -6.94 13.34
C ALA A 56 6.50 -7.14 12.57
N LEU A 57 6.60 -7.23 11.24
CA LEU A 57 5.48 -7.54 10.35
C LEU A 57 5.87 -8.73 9.46
N THR A 58 5.12 -9.82 9.57
CA THR A 58 5.38 -11.04 8.80
C THR A 58 4.32 -11.26 7.72
N VAL A 59 4.69 -11.93 6.64
CA VAL A 59 3.79 -12.23 5.53
C VAL A 59 3.56 -13.73 5.45
N ARG A 60 2.29 -14.12 5.35
CA ARG A 60 1.91 -15.54 5.25
C ARG A 60 0.98 -15.78 4.08
N ALA A 61 1.06 -16.99 3.53
CA ALA A 61 0.04 -17.49 2.62
C ALA A 61 -1.31 -17.65 3.32
N ARG A 62 -2.39 -17.45 2.55
CA ARG A 62 -3.74 -17.88 2.92
C ARG A 62 -4.44 -18.55 1.73
N ARG A 63 -5.32 -19.50 2.05
CA ARG A 63 -6.25 -20.07 1.07
C ARG A 63 -7.41 -19.09 0.85
N GLY A 64 -7.81 -18.93 -0.40
CA GLY A 64 -8.94 -18.09 -0.81
C GLY A 64 -8.61 -17.08 -1.90
N VAL A 65 -9.63 -16.34 -2.32
CA VAL A 65 -9.55 -15.30 -3.37
C VAL A 65 -9.71 -13.88 -2.83
N SER A 66 -9.92 -13.76 -1.51
CA SER A 66 -10.03 -12.48 -0.82
C SER A 66 -8.71 -11.73 -0.84
N ALA A 67 -8.80 -10.41 -0.65
CA ALA A 67 -7.66 -9.49 -0.63
C ALA A 67 -6.53 -9.98 0.28
N ALA A 68 -5.34 -9.45 0.02
CA ALA A 68 -4.37 -9.29 1.10
C ALA A 68 -5.05 -8.49 2.22
N HIS A 69 -4.79 -8.85 3.47
CA HIS A 69 -5.29 -8.09 4.61
C HIS A 69 -4.34 -8.20 5.80
N TYR A 70 -4.28 -7.13 6.57
CA TYR A 70 -3.57 -7.02 7.83
C TYR A 70 -4.30 -7.76 8.96
N GLU A 71 -3.53 -8.43 9.81
CA GLU A 71 -4.00 -9.11 11.02
C GLU A 71 -3.08 -8.75 12.19
N ARG A 72 -3.65 -8.32 13.31
CA ARG A 72 -2.93 -8.17 14.58
C ARG A 72 -3.51 -9.14 15.60
N ALA A 73 -2.65 -9.95 16.20
CA ALA A 73 -2.98 -10.90 17.26
C ALA A 73 -1.93 -10.82 18.38
N ASP A 74 -2.20 -11.47 19.52
CA ASP A 74 -1.31 -11.48 20.69
C ASP A 74 0.11 -11.99 20.37
N ASP A 75 0.22 -12.86 19.37
CA ASP A 75 1.47 -13.47 18.92
C ASP A 75 2.15 -12.74 17.76
N GLY A 76 1.61 -11.59 17.33
CA GLY A 76 2.25 -10.67 16.40
C GLY A 76 1.36 -10.12 15.29
N ALA A 77 1.97 -9.29 14.44
CA ALA A 77 1.34 -8.65 13.29
C ALA A 77 1.69 -9.36 11.97
N ARG A 78 0.70 -9.52 11.10
CA ARG A 78 0.81 -10.30 9.86
C ARG A 78 0.08 -9.66 8.69
N ILE A 79 0.59 -9.85 7.49
CA ILE A 79 -0.14 -9.67 6.24
C ILE A 79 -0.46 -11.05 5.67
N ALA A 80 -1.75 -11.37 5.51
CA ALA A 80 -2.18 -12.62 4.91
C ALA A 80 -2.44 -12.43 3.41
N VAL A 81 -1.61 -13.01 2.54
CA VAL A 81 -1.71 -12.87 1.07
C VAL A 81 -2.19 -14.16 0.40
N PRO A 82 -3.03 -14.08 -0.65
CA PRO A 82 -3.52 -15.28 -1.34
C PRO A 82 -2.38 -16.08 -2.00
N GLU A 83 -2.44 -17.42 -1.89
CA GLU A 83 -1.43 -18.34 -2.47
C GLU A 83 -1.29 -18.22 -3.99
N LYS A 84 -2.39 -17.91 -4.68
CA LYS A 84 -2.43 -17.75 -6.14
C LYS A 84 -2.49 -16.27 -6.47
N ARG A 85 -1.77 -15.91 -7.54
CA ARG A 85 -1.85 -14.59 -8.16
C ARG A 85 -3.28 -14.37 -8.67
N THR A 86 -4.12 -13.71 -7.86
CA THR A 86 -5.26 -12.97 -8.40
C THR A 86 -4.71 -11.67 -8.97
N THR A 87 -5.40 -11.09 -9.97
CA THR A 87 -4.87 -9.99 -10.79
C THR A 87 -4.47 -8.74 -9.97
N TRP A 88 -4.97 -8.60 -8.75
CA TRP A 88 -4.89 -7.40 -7.94
C TRP A 88 -4.25 -7.57 -6.55
N ALA A 89 -4.30 -8.75 -5.93
CA ALA A 89 -3.91 -8.91 -4.52
C ALA A 89 -2.39 -8.90 -4.25
N LEU A 90 -1.57 -9.04 -5.30
CA LEU A 90 -0.11 -9.01 -5.22
C LEU A 90 0.46 -7.75 -5.90
N ARG A 91 -0.18 -6.60 -5.65
CA ARG A 91 0.22 -5.28 -6.18
C ARG A 91 0.84 -4.44 -5.07
N GLU A 92 1.82 -3.62 -5.45
CA GLU A 92 2.56 -2.75 -4.53
C GLU A 92 1.66 -1.88 -3.67
N LEU A 93 0.68 -1.19 -4.28
CA LEU A 93 -0.21 -0.32 -3.53
C LEU A 93 -1.10 -1.08 -2.53
N VAL A 94 -1.44 -2.34 -2.82
CA VAL A 94 -2.16 -3.22 -1.89
C VAL A 94 -1.27 -3.58 -0.71
N VAL A 95 -0.01 -3.94 -0.95
CA VAL A 95 0.92 -4.24 0.15
C VAL A 95 1.18 -2.99 1.01
N LEU A 96 1.33 -1.81 0.40
CA LEU A 96 1.45 -0.55 1.13
C LEU A 96 0.20 -0.22 1.96
N HIS A 97 -0.99 -0.56 1.48
CA HIS A 97 -2.23 -0.42 2.26
C HIS A 97 -2.19 -1.27 3.54
N GLU A 98 -1.74 -2.52 3.44
CA GLU A 98 -1.62 -3.39 4.60
C GLU A 98 -0.48 -2.97 5.56
N ILE A 99 0.62 -2.43 5.02
CA ILE A 99 1.67 -1.81 5.86
C ILE A 99 1.10 -0.58 6.58
N ALA A 100 0.27 0.24 5.93
CA ALA A 100 -0.35 1.40 6.58
C ALA A 100 -1.25 0.99 7.76
N HIS A 101 -1.97 -0.14 7.67
CA HIS A 101 -2.71 -0.70 8.81
C HIS A 101 -1.77 -1.12 9.96
N HIS A 102 -0.57 -1.59 9.65
CA HIS A 102 0.43 -1.90 10.67
C HIS A 102 1.00 -0.66 11.35
N LEU A 103 1.21 0.42 10.59
CA LEU A 103 1.75 1.69 11.07
C LEU A 103 0.70 2.55 11.80
N CYS A 104 -0.58 2.34 11.53
CA CYS A 104 -1.68 3.12 12.08
C CYS A 104 -2.78 2.22 12.65
N ALA A 105 -2.82 2.11 13.99
CA ALA A 105 -3.84 1.35 14.73
C ALA A 105 -5.09 2.18 15.09
N ALA A 106 -5.28 3.35 14.47
CA ALA A 106 -6.43 4.23 14.74
C ALA A 106 -7.75 3.60 14.27
N GLU A 107 -8.82 3.92 14.99
CA GLU A 107 -10.20 3.53 14.65
C GLU A 107 -10.99 4.76 14.16
N PRO A 108 -11.83 4.63 13.12
CA PRO A 108 -12.07 3.42 12.31
C PRO A 108 -10.86 3.07 11.42
N PRO A 109 -10.73 1.82 10.93
CA PRO A 109 -9.51 1.34 10.26
C PRO A 109 -9.14 2.10 8.98
N HIS A 110 -10.10 2.80 8.36
CA HIS A 110 -9.91 3.63 7.17
C HIS A 110 -10.29 5.10 7.43
N GLY A 111 -10.13 5.55 8.67
CA GLY A 111 -10.34 6.93 9.08
C GLY A 111 -9.24 7.90 8.60
N PRO A 112 -9.33 9.19 8.97
CA PRO A 112 -8.40 10.24 8.55
C PRO A 112 -6.93 9.93 8.84
N GLU A 113 -6.63 9.36 10.00
CA GLU A 113 -5.28 9.00 10.44
C GLU A 113 -4.68 7.89 9.57
N PHE A 114 -5.50 6.89 9.22
CA PHE A 114 -5.10 5.84 8.28
C PHE A 114 -4.82 6.45 6.90
N VAL A 115 -5.71 7.30 6.40
CA VAL A 115 -5.54 7.93 5.08
C VAL A 115 -4.29 8.80 5.03
N ALA A 116 -4.02 9.59 6.08
CA ALA A 116 -2.80 10.38 6.19
C ALA A 116 -1.56 9.47 6.15
N THR A 117 -1.54 8.43 6.98
CA THR A 117 -0.47 7.42 7.03
C THR A 117 -0.25 6.77 5.66
N PHE A 118 -1.31 6.31 5.00
CA PHE A 118 -1.22 5.63 3.72
C PHE A 118 -0.75 6.56 2.60
N CYS A 119 -1.23 7.81 2.57
CA CYS A 119 -0.79 8.79 1.58
C CYS A 119 0.69 9.17 1.78
N GLU A 120 1.13 9.34 3.02
CA GLU A 120 2.53 9.64 3.34
C GLU A 120 3.44 8.46 2.94
N LEU A 121 3.08 7.24 3.37
CA LEU A 121 3.83 6.03 3.05
C LEU A 121 3.94 5.81 1.53
N ALA A 122 2.84 5.95 0.79
CA ALA A 122 2.87 5.85 -0.67
C ALA A 122 3.71 6.95 -1.31
N GLY A 123 3.73 8.15 -0.72
CA GLY A 123 4.58 9.26 -1.17
C GLY A 123 6.08 8.98 -1.00
N VAL A 124 6.46 8.41 0.14
CA VAL A 124 7.84 8.00 0.43
C VAL A 124 8.30 6.88 -0.48
N VAL A 125 7.45 5.87 -0.72
CA VAL A 125 7.85 4.64 -1.41
C VAL A 125 7.68 4.74 -2.92
N MET A 126 6.54 5.21 -3.40
CA MET A 126 6.22 5.24 -4.84
C MET A 126 6.43 6.62 -5.46
N GLY A 127 6.30 7.69 -4.69
CA GLY A 127 6.52 9.06 -5.14
C GLY A 127 5.32 10.00 -4.90
N PRO A 128 5.56 11.32 -4.99
CA PRO A 128 4.58 12.35 -4.64
C PRO A 128 3.31 12.32 -5.52
N GLU A 129 3.42 11.84 -6.76
CA GLU A 129 2.30 11.68 -7.69
C GLU A 129 1.25 10.70 -7.15
N VAL A 130 1.69 9.57 -6.60
CA VAL A 130 0.80 8.56 -6.01
C VAL A 130 0.15 9.11 -4.74
N ALA A 131 0.92 9.78 -3.88
CA ALA A 131 0.39 10.42 -2.69
C ALA A 131 -0.67 11.49 -3.03
N HIS A 132 -0.44 12.31 -4.07
CA HIS A 132 -1.41 13.30 -4.52
C HIS A 132 -2.70 12.66 -4.99
N VAL A 133 -2.59 11.62 -5.82
CA VAL A 133 -3.73 10.85 -6.29
C VAL A 133 -4.56 10.28 -5.13
N LEU A 134 -3.91 9.63 -4.16
CA LEU A 134 -4.59 9.03 -3.01
C LEU A 134 -5.31 10.08 -2.17
N ARG A 135 -4.66 11.20 -1.85
CA ARG A 135 -5.28 12.29 -1.08
C ARG A 135 -6.54 12.82 -1.74
N VAL A 136 -6.51 13.03 -3.06
CA VAL A 136 -7.67 13.53 -3.80
C VAL A 136 -8.79 12.49 -3.86
N VAL A 137 -8.45 11.21 -4.06
CA VAL A 137 -9.45 10.12 -4.06
C VAL A 137 -10.13 10.02 -2.69
N TYR A 138 -9.39 9.95 -1.59
CA TYR A 138 -9.98 9.84 -0.25
C TYR A 138 -10.77 11.09 0.16
N ALA A 139 -10.28 12.29 -0.19
CA ALA A 139 -11.02 13.53 0.06
C ALA A 139 -12.37 13.57 -0.66
N LYS A 140 -12.47 12.95 -1.86
CA LYS A 140 -13.72 12.81 -2.61
C LYS A 140 -14.68 11.80 -1.97
N GLU A 141 -14.15 10.73 -1.39
CA GLU A 141 -14.94 9.75 -0.61
C GLU A 141 -15.34 10.27 0.79
N GLY A 142 -14.98 11.52 1.13
CA GLY A 142 -15.40 12.20 2.35
C GLY A 142 -14.51 11.94 3.57
N VAL A 143 -13.38 11.24 3.40
CA VAL A 143 -12.40 11.07 4.48
C VAL A 143 -11.50 12.31 4.51
N ARG A 144 -11.48 13.02 5.64
CA ARG A 144 -10.72 14.26 5.85
C ARG A 144 -10.04 14.27 7.19
#